data_AF-A0A7W9Q9E0-F1
#
_entry.id   AF-A0A7W9Q9E0-F1
#
_cell.length_a   1.000
_cell.length_b   1.000
_cell.length_c   1.000
_cell.angle_alpha   90.00
_cell.angle_beta   90.00
_cell.angle_gamma   90.00
#
_symmetry.space_group_name_H-M   'P 1'
#
loop_
_entity.id
_entity.type
_entity.pdbx_description
1 polymer ?
#
loop_
_entity_poly.entity_id
_entity_poly.type
_entity_poly.pdbx_seq_one_letter_code
_entity_poly.pdbx_strand_id
1 'polypeptide(L)'
;MAREAGLPTTSATYYFSGIDDLLCAALTSVMTEDAGRMRRLAAETDGGLDSRQTLAQLMADVVAAPGRLLAEYELYLQAARRPELREVTQVWLDAAADFVRGYTQDPVRVRVVVGAIDGLLLQALLTDDPPGVADFEEILRDLLPCPED
;
A
#
# COMPACT_ATOMS: atom_id res chain seq x y z
N MET A 1 -0.21 24.20 -13.97
CA MET A 1 -1.67 24.22 -13.77
C MET A 1 -1.95 24.87 -12.42
N ALA A 2 -2.12 26.19 -12.36
CA ALA A 2 -2.36 26.94 -11.13
C ALA A 2 -3.53 27.90 -11.36
N ARG A 3 -4.73 27.35 -11.60
CA ARG A 3 -5.91 28.18 -11.89
C ARG A 3 -7.22 27.69 -11.26
N GLU A 4 -7.16 26.89 -10.21
CA GLU A 4 -8.39 26.37 -9.59
C GLU A 4 -8.53 26.62 -8.08
N ALA A 5 -7.47 27.06 -7.39
CA ALA A 5 -7.53 27.20 -5.92
C ALA A 5 -7.70 28.63 -5.38
N GLY A 6 -7.64 29.69 -6.19
CA GLY A 6 -7.97 31.06 -5.74
C GLY A 6 -7.20 31.58 -4.50
N LEU A 7 -6.07 30.98 -4.14
CA LEU A 7 -5.29 31.35 -2.96
C LEU A 7 -4.08 32.22 -3.34
N PRO A 8 -3.67 33.16 -2.46
CA PRO A 8 -2.49 33.99 -2.69
C PRO A 8 -1.25 33.11 -2.82
N THR A 9 -0.49 33.31 -3.90
CA THR A 9 0.68 32.55 -4.34
C THR A 9 1.88 32.55 -3.35
N THR A 10 1.74 33.18 -2.18
CA THR A 10 2.86 33.53 -1.30
C THR A 10 3.01 32.64 -0.06
N SER A 11 2.07 31.73 0.22
CA SER A 11 2.09 30.92 1.46
C SER A 11 2.64 29.50 1.27
N ALA A 12 2.70 28.98 0.05
CA ALA A 12 3.23 27.63 -0.22
C ALA A 12 4.77 27.59 -0.27
N THR A 13 5.43 28.72 -0.56
CA THR A 13 6.89 28.81 -0.73
C THR A 13 7.68 28.83 0.59
N TYR A 14 7.03 29.05 1.74
CA TYR A 14 7.75 29.16 3.02
C TYR A 14 7.85 27.81 3.78
N TYR A 15 7.05 26.81 3.41
CA TYR A 15 7.02 25.49 4.06
C TYR A 15 7.59 24.35 3.22
N PHE A 16 7.77 24.56 1.91
CA PHE A 16 8.26 23.55 0.97
C PHE A 16 9.34 24.19 0.09
N SER A 17 10.51 23.56 -0.01
CA SER A 17 11.62 24.10 -0.82
C SER A 17 11.36 23.98 -2.34
N GLY A 18 10.25 23.34 -2.73
CA GLY A 18 9.72 23.30 -4.09
C GLY A 18 8.42 22.49 -4.19
N ILE A 19 7.86 22.41 -5.40
CA ILE A 19 6.68 21.57 -5.74
C ILE A 19 6.93 20.10 -5.39
N ASP A 20 8.18 19.64 -5.53
CA ASP A 20 8.60 18.28 -5.17
C ASP A 20 8.34 17.96 -3.70
N ASP A 21 8.61 18.89 -2.78
CA ASP A 21 8.41 18.65 -1.35
C ASP A 21 6.93 18.63 -1.00
N LEU A 22 6.12 19.47 -1.65
CA LEU A 22 4.66 19.45 -1.50
C LEU A 22 4.07 18.14 -2.01
N LEU A 23 4.55 17.65 -3.16
CA LEU A 23 4.16 16.35 -3.71
C LEU A 23 4.58 15.22 -2.76
N CYS A 24 5.83 15.22 -2.28
CA CYS A 24 6.30 14.22 -1.32
C CYS A 24 5.47 14.22 -0.04
N ALA A 25 5.11 15.39 0.50
CA ALA A 25 4.27 15.49 1.69
C ALA A 25 2.85 14.96 1.44
N ALA A 26 2.24 15.29 0.29
CA ALA A 26 0.92 14.78 -0.08
C ALA A 26 0.93 13.25 -0.23
N LEU A 27 1.91 12.71 -0.95
CA LEU A 27 2.08 11.26 -1.13
C LEU A 27 2.35 10.54 0.20
N THR A 28 3.14 11.17 1.09
CA THR A 28 3.40 10.66 2.44
C THR A 28 2.12 10.56 3.26
N SER A 29 1.23 11.56 3.16
CA SER A 29 -0.07 11.55 3.83
C SER A 29 -0.94 10.38 3.36
N VAL A 30 -1.00 10.16 2.03
CA VAL A 30 -1.76 9.04 1.44
C VAL A 30 -1.23 7.71 1.97
N MET A 31 0.08 7.46 1.84
CA MET A 31 0.71 6.23 2.32
C MET A 31 0.51 6.00 3.83
N THR A 32 0.51 7.06 4.63
CA THR A 32 0.28 6.97 6.08
C THR A 32 -1.16 6.55 6.40
N GLU A 33 -2.14 7.08 5.67
CA GLU A 33 -3.54 6.68 5.81
C GLU A 33 -3.77 5.22 5.41
N ASP A 34 -3.12 4.79 4.33
CA ASP A 34 -3.15 3.43 3.81
C ASP A 34 -2.49 2.43 4.77
N ALA A 35 -1.33 2.77 5.32
CA ALA A 35 -0.72 2.01 6.41
C ALA A 35 -1.64 1.96 7.65
N GLY A 36 -2.39 3.02 7.93
CA GLY A 36 -3.42 3.03 8.98
C GLY A 36 -4.59 2.08 8.70
N ARG A 37 -5.03 1.95 7.44
CA ARG A 37 -6.04 0.95 7.03
C ARG A 37 -5.51 -0.47 7.22
N MET A 38 -4.29 -0.73 6.75
CA MET A 38 -3.64 -2.04 6.87
C MET A 38 -3.44 -2.45 8.34
N ARG A 39 -3.02 -1.52 9.22
CA ARG A 39 -2.91 -1.80 10.66
C ARG A 39 -4.23 -2.16 11.32
N ARG A 40 -5.33 -1.50 10.95
CA ARG A 40 -6.66 -1.86 11.46
C ARG A 40 -7.03 -3.27 11.02
N LEU A 41 -6.81 -3.59 9.76
CA LEU A 41 -7.04 -4.93 9.22
C LEU A 41 -6.19 -5.97 9.97
N ALA A 42 -4.91 -5.70 10.20
CA ALA A 42 -4.02 -6.57 10.96
C ALA A 42 -4.49 -6.78 12.42
N ALA A 43 -5.01 -5.72 13.06
CA ALA A 43 -5.53 -5.81 14.43
C ALA A 43 -6.86 -6.58 14.53
N GLU A 44 -7.66 -6.57 13.47
CA GLU A 44 -8.91 -7.32 13.35
C GLU A 44 -8.69 -8.78 12.92
N THR A 45 -7.50 -9.10 12.41
CA THR A 45 -7.09 -10.45 12.03
C THR A 45 -6.74 -11.25 13.29
N ASP A 46 -7.54 -12.26 13.63
CA ASP A 46 -7.30 -13.16 14.77
C ASP A 46 -6.61 -14.48 14.34
N GLY A 47 -6.18 -14.58 13.08
CA GLY A 47 -5.67 -15.82 12.47
C GLY A 47 -6.74 -16.90 12.28
N GLY A 48 -8.02 -16.58 12.58
CA GLY A 48 -9.21 -17.41 12.39
C GLY A 48 -9.94 -17.12 11.08
N LEU A 49 -11.27 -17.30 11.06
CA LEU A 49 -12.13 -17.21 9.85
C LEU A 49 -11.75 -16.03 8.94
N ASP A 50 -11.55 -16.36 7.68
CA ASP A 50 -10.44 -15.93 6.84
C ASP A 50 -10.30 -14.43 6.53
N SER A 51 -9.36 -13.72 7.19
CA SER A 51 -9.03 -12.31 6.85
C SER A 51 -8.35 -12.13 5.48
N ARG A 52 -8.01 -13.23 4.75
CA ARG A 52 -7.52 -13.16 3.36
C ARG A 52 -8.60 -12.62 2.43
N GLN A 53 -9.87 -12.94 2.66
CA GLN A 53 -10.97 -12.39 1.87
C GLN A 53 -11.06 -10.87 2.02
N THR A 54 -10.88 -10.37 3.24
CA THR A 54 -10.89 -8.92 3.51
C THR A 54 -9.70 -8.22 2.85
N LEU A 55 -8.50 -8.81 2.90
CA LEU A 55 -7.35 -8.30 2.17
C LEU A 55 -7.56 -8.34 0.66
N ALA A 56 -8.11 -9.42 0.12
CA ALA A 56 -8.44 -9.55 -1.30
C ALA A 56 -9.45 -8.48 -1.77
N GLN A 57 -10.46 -8.19 -0.94
CA GLN A 57 -11.40 -7.10 -1.20
C GLN A 57 -10.69 -5.75 -1.22
N LEU A 58 -9.83 -5.48 -0.24
CA LEU A 58 -9.04 -4.25 -0.20
C LEU A 58 -8.16 -4.11 -1.46
N MET A 59 -7.49 -5.18 -1.88
CA MET A 59 -6.65 -5.20 -3.08
C MET A 59 -7.49 -4.89 -4.35
N ALA A 60 -8.65 -5.53 -4.49
CA ALA A 60 -9.54 -5.26 -5.62
C ALA A 60 -10.07 -3.81 -5.61
N ASP A 61 -10.42 -3.28 -4.44
CA ASP A 61 -10.95 -1.92 -4.30
C ASP A 61 -9.91 -0.85 -4.69
N VAL A 62 -8.65 -1.01 -4.26
CA VAL A 62 -7.59 -0.06 -4.61
C VAL A 62 -7.21 -0.14 -6.09
N VAL A 63 -7.37 -1.31 -6.72
CA VAL A 63 -7.15 -1.48 -8.16
C VAL A 63 -8.31 -0.88 -8.97
N ALA A 64 -9.56 -1.02 -8.51
CA ALA A 64 -10.74 -0.47 -9.18
C ALA A 64 -10.75 1.08 -9.17
N ALA A 65 -10.14 1.70 -8.16
CA ALA A 65 -9.96 3.15 -8.06
C ALA A 65 -8.48 3.51 -7.89
N PRO A 66 -7.65 3.37 -8.94
CA PRO A 66 -6.19 3.28 -8.83
C PRO A 66 -5.48 4.59 -8.50
N GLY A 67 -6.20 5.71 -8.39
CA GLY A 67 -5.58 7.03 -8.18
C GLY A 67 -4.70 7.10 -6.92
N ARG A 68 -5.11 6.48 -5.81
CA ARG A 68 -4.28 6.38 -4.59
C ARG A 68 -3.11 5.41 -4.77
N LEU A 69 -3.38 4.24 -5.35
CA LEU A 69 -2.36 3.21 -5.57
C LEU A 69 -1.23 3.69 -6.49
N LEU A 70 -1.56 4.46 -7.55
CA LEU A 70 -0.58 5.09 -8.44
C LEU A 70 0.30 6.09 -7.69
N ALA A 71 -0.30 6.95 -6.87
CA ALA A 71 0.41 7.91 -6.02
C ALA A 71 1.38 7.20 -5.06
N GLU A 72 0.97 6.09 -4.46
CA GLU A 72 1.82 5.29 -3.59
C GLU A 72 3.03 4.69 -4.33
N TYR A 73 2.82 4.13 -5.53
CA TYR A 73 3.93 3.61 -6.34
C TYR A 73 4.87 4.71 -6.85
N GLU A 74 4.34 5.90 -7.16
CA GLU A 74 5.17 7.08 -7.44
C GLU A 74 6.08 7.39 -6.24
N LEU A 75 5.55 7.38 -5.01
CA LEU A 75 6.34 7.58 -3.80
C LEU A 75 7.38 6.48 -3.59
N TYR A 76 7.02 5.22 -3.82
CA TYR A 76 7.96 4.08 -3.77
C TYR A 76 9.16 4.29 -4.69
N LEU A 77 8.91 4.68 -5.93
CA LEU A 77 9.96 4.94 -6.91
C LEU A 77 10.79 6.18 -6.55
N GLN A 78 10.18 7.20 -5.94
CA GLN A 78 10.93 8.33 -5.40
C GLN A 78 11.81 7.92 -4.22
N ALA A 79 11.30 7.12 -3.28
CA ALA A 79 12.05 6.62 -2.12
C ALA A 79 13.20 5.68 -2.50
N ALA A 80 13.07 4.96 -3.62
CA ALA A 80 14.18 4.21 -4.19
C ALA A 80 15.36 5.13 -4.60
N ARG A 81 15.06 6.35 -5.08
CA ARG A 81 16.04 7.36 -5.52
C ARG A 81 16.51 8.30 -4.42
N ARG A 82 15.65 8.60 -3.44
CA ARG A 82 15.85 9.58 -2.35
C ARG A 82 15.78 8.85 -1.01
N PRO A 83 16.91 8.44 -0.42
CA PRO A 83 16.94 7.64 0.80
C PRO A 83 16.17 8.24 1.98
N GLU A 84 16.05 9.57 2.02
CA GLU A 84 15.35 10.32 3.07
C GLU A 84 13.84 10.01 3.09
N LEU A 85 13.26 9.53 1.99
CA LEU A 85 11.84 9.16 1.90
C LEU A 85 11.55 7.70 2.27
N ARG A 86 12.59 6.89 2.54
CA ARG A 86 12.41 5.44 2.81
C ARG A 86 11.67 5.16 4.10
N GLU A 87 11.77 6.04 5.09
CA GLU A 87 11.05 5.91 6.36
C GLU A 87 9.54 5.84 6.14
N VAL A 88 9.01 6.66 5.21
CA VAL A 88 7.59 6.68 4.88
C VAL A 88 7.14 5.36 4.26
N THR A 89 7.92 4.81 3.32
CA THR A 89 7.61 3.51 2.71
C THR A 89 7.72 2.37 3.72
N GLN A 90 8.63 2.48 4.71
CA GLN A 90 8.80 1.46 5.74
C GLN A 90 7.55 1.33 6.63
N VAL A 91 6.86 2.45 6.92
CA VAL A 91 5.62 2.45 7.71
C VAL A 91 4.53 1.59 7.06
N TRP A 92 4.43 1.60 5.73
CA TRP A 92 3.51 0.73 4.98
C TRP A 92 3.98 -0.73 4.98
N LEU A 93 5.26 -0.97 4.66
CA LEU A 93 5.84 -2.32 4.63
C LEU A 93 5.69 -3.04 5.98
N ASP A 94 5.88 -2.31 7.08
CA ASP A 94 5.71 -2.84 8.43
C ASP A 94 4.25 -3.20 8.70
N ALA A 95 3.30 -2.36 8.28
CA ALA A 95 1.87 -2.63 8.44
C ALA A 95 1.43 -3.88 7.64
N ALA A 96 1.91 -4.02 6.40
CA ALA A 96 1.65 -5.21 5.58
C ALA A 96 2.29 -6.46 6.20
N ALA A 97 3.52 -6.34 6.73
CA ALA A 97 4.18 -7.44 7.42
C ALA A 97 3.45 -7.84 8.70
N ASP A 98 2.90 -6.90 9.46
CA ASP A 98 2.12 -7.17 10.67
C ASP A 98 0.84 -7.96 10.36
N PHE A 99 0.15 -7.62 9.26
CA PHE A 99 -0.98 -8.43 8.79
C PHE A 99 -0.55 -9.87 8.50
N VAL A 100 0.54 -10.06 7.75
CA VAL A 100 1.05 -11.40 7.40
C VAL A 100 1.49 -12.18 8.64
N ARG A 101 2.01 -11.50 9.66
CA ARG A 101 2.38 -12.12 10.95
C ARG A 101 1.18 -12.69 11.72
N GLY A 102 -0.04 -12.27 11.40
CA GLY A 102 -1.26 -12.95 11.87
C GLY A 102 -1.37 -14.41 11.42
N TYR A 103 -0.71 -14.78 10.33
CA TYR A 103 -0.74 -16.11 9.73
C TYR A 103 0.55 -16.91 9.93
N THR A 104 1.71 -16.23 9.88
CA THR A 104 3.00 -16.92 9.94
C THR A 104 4.08 -16.08 10.62
N GLN A 105 4.89 -16.72 11.46
CA GLN A 105 6.08 -16.12 12.08
C GLN A 105 7.37 -16.36 11.27
N ASP A 106 7.28 -17.07 10.13
CA ASP A 106 8.43 -17.31 9.25
C ASP A 106 8.83 -16.00 8.54
N PRO A 107 10.02 -15.43 8.82
CA PRO A 107 10.44 -14.16 8.25
C PRO A 107 10.65 -14.22 6.73
N VAL A 108 10.93 -15.40 6.16
CA VAL A 108 11.04 -15.56 4.70
C VAL A 108 9.65 -15.46 4.08
N ARG A 109 8.66 -16.15 4.66
CA ARG A 109 7.28 -16.13 4.18
C ARG A 109 6.65 -14.75 4.28
N VAL A 110 6.87 -14.04 5.38
CA VAL A 110 6.45 -12.64 5.54
C VAL A 110 6.98 -11.79 4.38
N ARG A 111 8.27 -11.91 4.07
CA ARG A 111 8.90 -11.15 2.98
C ARG A 111 8.35 -11.52 1.60
N VAL A 112 8.10 -12.81 1.36
CA VAL A 112 7.52 -13.31 0.11
C VAL A 112 6.12 -12.72 -0.09
N VAL A 113 5.27 -12.79 0.92
CA VAL A 113 3.87 -12.34 0.80
C VAL A 113 3.79 -10.83 0.63
N VAL A 114 4.54 -10.05 1.43
CA VAL A 114 4.58 -8.59 1.27
C VAL A 114 5.06 -8.20 -0.13
N GLY A 115 6.14 -8.83 -0.62
CA GLY A 115 6.63 -8.58 -1.97
C GLY A 115 5.66 -9.03 -3.06
N ALA A 116 4.90 -10.11 -2.83
CA ALA A 116 3.88 -10.58 -3.76
C ALA A 116 2.70 -9.60 -3.82
N ILE A 117 2.23 -9.07 -2.69
CA ILE A 117 1.16 -8.04 -2.67
C ILE A 117 1.58 -6.84 -3.51
N ASP A 118 2.78 -6.29 -3.29
CA ASP A 118 3.28 -5.17 -4.09
C ASP A 118 3.44 -5.53 -5.57
N GLY A 119 3.88 -6.75 -5.89
CA GLY A 119 4.01 -7.22 -7.27
C GLY A 119 2.66 -7.36 -7.98
N LEU A 120 1.68 -7.95 -7.30
CA LEU A 120 0.33 -8.19 -7.80
C LEU A 120 -0.42 -6.89 -8.05
N LEU A 121 -0.38 -5.95 -7.10
CA LEU A 121 -1.01 -4.64 -7.24
C LEU A 121 -0.37 -3.84 -8.38
N LEU A 122 0.97 -3.87 -8.50
CA LEU A 122 1.66 -3.21 -9.61
C LEU A 122 1.30 -3.84 -10.96
N GLN A 123 1.20 -5.16 -11.05
CA GLN A 123 0.79 -5.85 -12.28
C GLN A 123 -0.67 -5.59 -12.64
N ALA A 124 -1.55 -5.52 -11.64
CA ALA A 124 -2.96 -5.19 -11.82
C ALA A 124 -3.16 -3.79 -12.42
N LEU A 125 -2.28 -2.83 -12.11
CA LEU A 125 -2.27 -1.50 -12.74
C LEU A 125 -1.88 -1.49 -14.23
N LEU A 126 -1.29 -2.58 -14.73
CA LEU A 126 -0.71 -2.66 -16.08
C LEU A 126 -1.57 -3.47 -17.06
N THR A 127 -2.69 -4.03 -16.60
CA THR A 127 -3.59 -4.88 -17.41
C THR A 127 -4.94 -4.21 -17.60
N ASP A 128 -5.57 -4.48 -18.74
CA ASP A 128 -6.95 -4.05 -19.03
C ASP A 128 -7.99 -4.91 -18.30
N ASP A 129 -7.58 -6.10 -17.82
CA ASP A 129 -8.41 -7.04 -17.05
C ASP A 129 -7.70 -7.37 -15.73
N PRO A 130 -7.85 -6.53 -14.69
CA PRO A 130 -7.21 -6.74 -13.40
C PRO A 130 -7.86 -7.88 -12.61
N PRO A 131 -7.11 -8.57 -11.73
CA PRO A 131 -7.66 -9.62 -10.87
C PRO A 131 -8.80 -9.09 -10.00
N GLY A 132 -9.86 -9.89 -9.87
CA GLY A 132 -10.97 -9.63 -8.97
C GLY A 132 -10.68 -10.12 -7.54
N VAL A 133 -11.66 -9.93 -6.66
CA VAL A 133 -11.58 -10.38 -5.26
C VAL A 133 -11.29 -11.87 -5.16
N ALA A 134 -11.97 -12.69 -5.97
CA ALA A 134 -11.79 -14.15 -5.93
C ALA A 134 -10.38 -14.57 -6.36
N ASP A 135 -9.82 -13.91 -7.38
CA ASP A 135 -8.47 -14.20 -7.87
C ASP A 135 -7.41 -13.83 -6.82
N PHE A 136 -7.53 -12.65 -6.21
CA PHE A 136 -6.63 -12.25 -5.13
C PHE A 136 -6.76 -13.16 -3.91
N GLU A 137 -7.97 -13.57 -3.55
CA GLU A 137 -8.18 -14.48 -2.43
C GLU A 137 -7.52 -15.83 -2.69
N GLU A 138 -7.68 -16.41 -3.88
CA GLU A 138 -7.02 -17.67 -4.26
C GLU A 138 -5.50 -17.58 -4.15
N ILE A 139 -4.90 -16.49 -4.67
CA ILE A 139 -3.46 -16.24 -4.58
C ILE A 139 -3.02 -16.08 -3.12
N LEU A 140 -3.78 -15.34 -2.30
CA LEU A 140 -3.47 -15.17 -0.88
C LEU A 140 -3.56 -16.48 -0.10
N ARG A 141 -4.48 -17.39 -0.46
CA ARG A 141 -4.55 -18.72 0.16
C ARG A 141 -3.33 -19.56 -0.15
N ASP A 142 -2.82 -19.49 -1.39
CA ASP A 142 -1.58 -20.19 -1.78
C ASP A 142 -0.35 -19.64 -1.03
N LEU A 143 -0.24 -18.31 -0.91
CA LEU A 143 0.88 -17.66 -0.24
C LEU A 143 0.84 -17.77 1.29
N LEU A 144 -0.37 -17.82 1.87
CA LEU A 144 -0.64 -17.91 3.30
C LEU A 144 -1.51 -19.17 3.59
N PRO A 145 -0.91 -20.37 3.55
CA PRO A 145 -1.61 -21.58 3.93
C PRO A 145 -1.97 -21.54 5.42
N CYS A 146 -3.07 -22.19 5.78
CA CYS A 146 -3.47 -22.30 7.18
C CYS A 146 -2.38 -23.05 7.98
N PRO A 147 -2.14 -22.76 9.26
CA PRO A 147 -1.19 -23.53 10.06
C PRO A 147 -1.45 -25.06 10.11
N GLU A 148 -2.62 -25.52 9.66
CA GLU A 148 -3.01 -26.93 9.60
C GLU A 148 -3.06 -27.54 8.18
N ASP A 149 -2.68 -26.79 7.13
CA ASP A 149 -2.55 -27.32 5.74
C ASP A 149 -1.17 -27.95 5.45
#